data_AF-A0A3M7DUU2-F1
#
_entry.id   AF-A0A3M7DUU2-F1
#
_cell.length_a   1.000
_cell.length_b   1.000
_cell.length_c   1.000
_cell.angle_alpha   90.00
_cell.angle_beta   90.00
_cell.angle_gamma   90.00
#
_symmetry.space_group_name_H-M   'P 1'
#
loop_
_entity.id
_entity.type
_entity.pdbx_description
1 polymer ?
#
loop_
_entity_poly.entity_id
_entity_poly.type
_entity_poly.pdbx_seq_one_letter_code
_entity_poly.pdbx_strand_id
1 'polypeptide(L)'
;HRYLQHHEVVVLFHELGHGIHDLVAKTEFARFHGASTAEDFNEAPSQMLEHWCWHPKVLKSLGQLHTAQDEVHDQEHLTNRQERSMPDHLIEKLLHSRKMKDAVKILGMLSIYASDMFSTVFEKDPRDGNAGWRYRRTVLENGSSKDEMQTGKTVKLNTGAKIPQLGFGTWQSAPGEVGTAVYEALKAGYRHLDLARIYQNQPEVAEGMKRAYAEVPGLKREDIFITSKLWNIDHRPQDVGPALDECLKELQLDYLDLYLIHWPVAFKQNGRVLMPKKNDNEIDLDMDVSLVDTWKAMLELPKSKAKAVGVSNFTVEMLEAIIKATGVTPAANQVERHPLIPDLRLMEYCAQKGIHVTAYSAFGNNTVGEPLLITHPEIKKIAEKLGVTPANVIIAWSQLGEHSVIPKSVTPSRIRDNFKEIELSQEDIKAIDAIGKTPKRYNVPYSYNPKWNINIWNDEKEVGATQTPFPDPMQRDKVLMIYPFLPPISERDPFQSLEPIVIPDFVLRISVHGAIEQELHRAPRIAEPLPRGGKLRYYVVRRGSGLLDLLRRVFGLEVQAGLRGQGDDGTRAVVREEALEVMVRARSIWECLFGRRIPFPMVEEGQGEDGAFGG
;
A
#
# COMPACT_ATOMS: atom_id res chain seq x y z
N HIS A 1 40.00 -16.61 7.13
CA HIS A 1 39.51 -16.25 8.49
C HIS A 1 38.48 -17.30 8.93
N ARG A 2 38.73 -18.07 10.00
CA ARG A 2 37.96 -19.30 10.37
C ARG A 2 36.99 -19.13 11.55
N TYR A 3 36.61 -17.90 11.94
CA TYR A 3 35.78 -17.64 13.12
C TYR A 3 34.43 -17.03 12.72
N LEU A 4 33.36 -17.43 13.41
CA LEU A 4 32.01 -16.90 13.21
C LEU A 4 31.65 -15.91 14.31
N GLN A 5 30.95 -14.83 13.96
CA GLN A 5 30.28 -13.96 14.92
C GLN A 5 29.02 -14.64 15.47
N HIS A 6 28.58 -14.24 16.66
CA HIS A 6 27.43 -14.87 17.32
C HIS A 6 26.14 -14.83 16.48
N HIS A 7 25.89 -13.72 15.76
CA HIS A 7 24.74 -13.63 14.86
C HIS A 7 24.84 -14.58 13.64
N GLU A 8 26.05 -14.82 13.12
CA GLU A 8 26.30 -15.80 12.04
C GLU A 8 26.11 -17.23 12.55
N VAL A 9 26.42 -17.49 13.83
CA VAL A 9 26.10 -18.77 14.49
C VAL A 9 24.59 -18.93 14.64
N VAL A 10 23.84 -17.88 15.00
CA VAL A 10 22.37 -17.94 15.07
C VAL A 10 21.78 -18.33 13.70
N VAL A 11 22.25 -17.68 12.62
CA VAL A 11 21.85 -18.01 11.25
C VAL A 11 22.21 -19.44 10.89
N LEU A 12 23.40 -19.92 11.24
CA LEU A 12 23.81 -21.31 11.00
C LEU A 12 22.86 -22.32 11.68
N PHE A 13 22.49 -22.07 12.94
CA PHE A 13 21.57 -22.94 13.68
C PHE A 13 20.13 -22.88 13.14
N HIS A 14 19.70 -21.71 12.65
CA HIS A 14 18.42 -21.55 11.97
C HIS A 14 18.38 -22.41 10.69
N GLU A 15 19.38 -22.30 9.81
CA GLU A 15 19.46 -23.09 8.58
C GLU A 15 19.62 -24.60 8.85
N LEU A 16 20.29 -24.96 9.94
CA LEU A 16 20.38 -26.36 10.39
C LEU A 16 19.00 -26.92 10.77
N GLY A 17 18.09 -26.09 11.28
CA GLY A 17 16.71 -26.48 11.59
C GLY A 17 15.94 -26.88 10.34
N HIS A 18 16.08 -26.10 9.27
CA HIS A 18 15.52 -26.44 7.95
C HIS A 18 16.12 -27.75 7.42
N GLY A 19 17.43 -27.95 7.59
CA GLY A 19 18.09 -29.21 7.22
C GLY A 19 17.59 -30.42 8.02
N ILE A 20 17.36 -30.26 9.33
CA ILE A 20 16.81 -31.33 10.17
C ILE A 20 15.37 -31.62 9.79
N HIS A 21 14.54 -30.59 9.59
CA HIS A 21 13.17 -30.72 9.11
C HIS A 21 13.13 -31.53 7.81
N ASP A 22 13.97 -31.21 6.83
CA ASP A 22 14.06 -31.94 5.56
C ASP A 22 14.45 -33.42 5.75
N LEU A 23 15.33 -33.71 6.72
CA LEU A 23 15.76 -35.07 7.02
C LEU A 23 14.68 -35.91 7.72
N VAL A 24 13.93 -35.31 8.65
CA VAL A 24 12.99 -36.03 9.52
C VAL A 24 11.55 -35.99 9.00
N ALA A 25 11.18 -35.01 8.19
CA ALA A 25 9.86 -34.86 7.57
C ALA A 25 9.79 -35.51 6.17
N LYS A 26 10.52 -36.59 5.94
CA LYS A 26 10.40 -37.38 4.71
C LYS A 26 9.05 -38.10 4.70
N THR A 27 8.28 -37.85 3.65
CA THR A 27 6.92 -38.39 3.47
C THR A 27 6.67 -38.69 1.99
N GLU A 28 5.78 -39.63 1.71
CA GLU A 28 5.40 -40.02 0.34
C GLU A 28 4.62 -38.90 -0.38
N PHE A 29 4.06 -37.94 0.37
CA PHE A 29 3.25 -36.87 -0.18
C PHE A 29 4.03 -35.55 -0.23
N ALA A 30 4.32 -35.07 -1.45
CA ALA A 30 5.11 -33.86 -1.68
C ALA A 30 4.58 -32.59 -0.96
N ARG A 31 3.26 -32.49 -0.72
CA ARG A 31 2.66 -31.34 0.00
C ARG A 31 3.03 -31.27 1.48
N PHE A 32 3.62 -32.33 2.03
CA PHE A 32 3.95 -32.43 3.45
C PHE A 32 5.45 -32.55 3.69
N HIS A 33 6.26 -32.17 2.69
CA HIS A 33 7.71 -32.28 2.72
C HIS A 33 8.39 -30.91 2.50
N GLY A 34 9.47 -30.66 3.25
CA GLY A 34 10.26 -29.43 3.18
C GLY A 34 9.43 -28.17 3.35
N ALA A 35 9.75 -27.14 2.57
CA ALA A 35 9.07 -25.84 2.59
C ALA A 35 7.61 -25.85 2.07
N SER A 36 7.09 -27.02 1.64
CA SER A 36 5.70 -27.15 1.19
C SER A 36 4.72 -27.39 2.34
N THR A 37 5.20 -27.57 3.58
CA THR A 37 4.36 -27.66 4.78
C THR A 37 3.89 -26.27 5.24
N ALA A 38 2.89 -26.23 6.12
CA ALA A 38 2.50 -24.99 6.79
C ALA A 38 3.73 -24.30 7.42
N GLU A 39 3.80 -22.98 7.30
CA GLU A 39 4.97 -22.17 7.68
C GLU A 39 5.38 -22.43 9.13
N ASP A 40 4.42 -22.43 10.07
CA ASP A 40 4.68 -22.75 11.48
C ASP A 40 5.37 -24.10 11.69
N PHE A 41 5.08 -25.10 10.85
CA PHE A 41 5.66 -26.43 10.96
C PHE A 41 7.05 -26.52 10.32
N ASN A 42 7.29 -25.78 9.23
CA ASN A 42 8.61 -25.66 8.60
C ASN A 42 9.58 -24.83 9.47
N GLU A 43 9.09 -23.77 10.09
CA GLU A 43 9.93 -22.83 10.84
C GLU A 43 10.20 -23.28 12.27
N ALA A 44 9.35 -24.14 12.87
CA ALA A 44 9.50 -24.54 14.27
C ALA A 44 10.88 -25.15 14.60
N PRO A 45 11.45 -26.09 13.82
CA PRO A 45 12.80 -26.61 14.08
C PRO A 45 13.88 -25.52 14.03
N SER A 46 13.77 -24.60 13.08
CA SER A 46 14.70 -23.47 12.88
C SER A 46 14.63 -22.46 14.01
N GLN A 47 13.43 -22.08 14.43
CA GLN A 47 13.19 -21.20 15.58
C GLN A 47 13.62 -21.83 16.92
N MET A 48 13.45 -23.14 17.07
CA MET A 48 13.95 -23.87 18.24
C MET A 48 15.48 -23.85 18.31
N LEU A 49 16.16 -24.09 17.18
CA LEU A 49 17.62 -24.16 17.14
C LEU A 49 18.29 -22.78 17.20
N GLU A 50 17.71 -21.74 16.61
CA GLU A 50 18.24 -20.37 16.80
C GLU A 50 18.11 -19.90 18.26
N HIS A 51 17.13 -20.40 19.03
CA HIS A 51 17.03 -20.10 20.46
C HIS A 51 18.04 -20.89 21.30
N TRP A 52 18.50 -22.02 20.79
CA TRP A 52 19.52 -22.86 21.44
C TRP A 52 20.87 -22.16 21.57
N CYS A 53 21.30 -21.38 20.57
CA CYS A 53 22.56 -20.63 20.63
C CYS A 53 22.56 -19.46 21.63
N TRP A 54 21.43 -19.23 22.31
CA TRP A 54 21.28 -18.32 23.44
C TRP A 54 21.19 -19.05 24.78
N HIS A 55 21.38 -20.38 24.83
CA HIS A 55 21.38 -21.08 26.10
C HIS A 55 22.75 -20.92 26.80
N PRO A 56 22.82 -20.54 28.10
CA PRO A 56 24.09 -20.26 28.78
C PRO A 56 25.12 -21.38 28.67
N LYS A 57 24.67 -22.64 28.81
CA LYS A 57 25.56 -23.82 28.67
C LYS A 57 26.15 -23.97 27.27
N VAL A 58 25.40 -23.57 26.23
CA VAL A 58 25.81 -23.64 24.82
C VAL A 58 26.76 -22.50 24.48
N LEU A 59 26.47 -21.29 24.97
CA LEU A 59 27.38 -20.15 24.87
C LEU A 59 28.72 -20.41 25.57
N LYS A 60 28.68 -21.09 26.72
CA LYS A 60 29.89 -21.49 27.47
C LYS A 60 30.70 -22.58 26.77
N SER A 61 30.02 -23.51 26.09
CA SER A 61 30.67 -24.63 25.41
C SER A 61 31.24 -24.26 24.03
N LEU A 62 30.51 -23.44 23.26
CA LEU A 62 30.91 -23.02 21.93
C LEU A 62 31.73 -21.73 21.93
N GLY A 63 31.45 -20.81 22.86
CA GLY A 63 32.11 -19.52 22.95
C GLY A 63 33.46 -19.58 23.63
N GLN A 64 34.51 -19.14 22.91
CA GLN A 64 35.86 -19.02 23.43
C GLN A 64 36.36 -17.58 23.30
N LEU A 65 37.16 -17.12 24.25
CA LEU A 65 37.82 -15.82 24.17
C LEU A 65 39.08 -15.92 23.30
N HIS A 66 39.18 -15.02 22.34
CA HIS A 66 40.33 -14.89 21.44
C HIS A 66 40.89 -13.47 21.50
N THR A 67 42.21 -13.34 21.52
CA THR A 67 42.89 -12.03 21.45
C THR A 67 43.27 -11.70 20.00
N ALA A 68 43.54 -10.42 19.71
CA ALA A 68 43.96 -9.99 18.37
C ALA A 68 45.31 -10.59 17.92
N GLN A 69 46.08 -11.15 18.84
CA GLN A 69 47.41 -11.74 18.62
C GLN A 69 47.38 -13.28 18.50
N ASP A 70 46.19 -13.90 18.56
CA ASP A 70 46.06 -15.34 18.35
C ASP A 70 46.28 -15.66 16.86
N GLU A 71 47.52 -15.91 16.45
CA GLU A 71 47.86 -16.32 15.09
C GLU A 71 47.45 -17.76 14.78
N VAL A 72 47.11 -17.98 13.51
CA VAL A 72 46.43 -19.15 12.97
C VAL A 72 47.44 -20.26 12.69
N HIS A 73 48.16 -20.80 13.67
CA HIS A 73 48.93 -22.03 13.47
C HIS A 73 49.09 -22.86 14.76
N ASP A 74 48.97 -24.17 14.53
CA ASP A 74 49.36 -25.32 15.36
C ASP A 74 48.34 -26.05 16.25
N GLN A 75 48.42 -27.38 16.10
CA GLN A 75 47.55 -28.41 16.65
C GLN A 75 47.67 -28.61 18.19
N GLU A 76 48.32 -27.69 18.91
CA GLU A 76 48.50 -27.75 20.36
C GLU A 76 47.36 -27.09 21.17
N HIS A 77 46.33 -26.52 20.52
CA HIS A 77 45.30 -25.72 21.20
C HIS A 77 44.20 -26.51 21.95
N LEU A 78 44.39 -27.79 22.20
CA LEU A 78 43.34 -28.67 22.73
C LEU A 78 43.40 -28.92 24.25
N THR A 79 44.40 -28.40 24.96
CA THR A 79 44.61 -28.71 26.39
C THR A 79 44.09 -27.66 27.40
N ASN A 80 43.77 -26.41 27.00
CA ASN A 80 43.25 -25.37 27.91
C ASN A 80 41.84 -24.83 27.57
N ARG A 81 40.90 -25.71 27.18
CA ARG A 81 39.52 -25.29 26.86
C ARG A 81 38.76 -24.65 28.04
N GLN A 82 39.03 -25.06 29.28
CA GLN A 82 38.35 -24.49 30.44
C GLN A 82 38.80 -23.06 30.74
N GLU A 83 40.06 -22.71 30.48
CA GLU A 83 40.59 -21.35 30.73
C GLU A 83 40.14 -20.32 29.69
N ARG A 84 39.78 -20.76 28.48
CA ARG A 84 39.34 -19.88 27.39
C ARG A 84 37.83 -19.85 27.17
N SER A 85 37.07 -20.64 27.94
CA SER A 85 35.61 -20.61 27.89
C SER A 85 35.10 -19.22 28.28
N MET A 86 34.03 -18.77 27.64
CA MET A 86 33.44 -17.47 27.93
C MET A 86 33.07 -17.37 29.44
N PRO A 87 33.59 -16.36 30.17
CA PRO A 87 33.25 -16.13 31.56
C PRO A 87 31.75 -15.93 31.76
N ASP A 88 31.21 -16.42 32.87
CA ASP A 88 29.77 -16.39 33.16
C ASP A 88 29.19 -14.96 33.12
N HIS A 89 29.93 -13.96 33.58
CA HIS A 89 29.49 -12.56 33.53
C HIS A 89 29.37 -11.99 32.09
N LEU A 90 30.15 -12.50 31.12
CA LEU A 90 30.01 -12.11 29.71
C LEU A 90 28.83 -12.83 29.05
N ILE A 91 28.60 -14.09 29.43
CA ILE A 91 27.41 -14.85 29.02
C ILE A 91 26.15 -14.12 29.54
N GLU A 92 26.12 -13.74 30.81
CA GLU A 92 25.02 -12.96 31.39
C GLU A 92 24.82 -11.63 30.65
N LYS A 93 25.89 -10.88 30.37
CA LYS A 93 25.80 -9.63 29.58
C LYS A 93 25.25 -9.88 28.16
N LEU A 94 25.68 -10.95 27.48
CA LEU A 94 25.16 -11.32 26.16
C LEU A 94 23.68 -11.67 26.23
N LEU A 95 23.25 -12.44 27.23
CA LEU A 95 21.85 -12.81 27.43
C LEU A 95 20.97 -11.61 27.76
N HIS A 96 21.46 -10.68 28.59
CA HIS A 96 20.78 -9.41 28.85
C HIS A 96 20.71 -8.54 27.59
N SER A 97 21.73 -8.61 26.72
CA SER A 97 21.76 -7.88 25.45
C SER A 97 20.96 -8.54 24.32
N ARG A 98 20.55 -9.81 24.45
CA ARG A 98 19.82 -10.59 23.44
C ARG A 98 18.62 -9.83 22.91
N LYS A 99 17.86 -9.25 23.82
CA LYS A 99 16.70 -8.43 23.48
C LYS A 99 17.02 -6.95 23.48
N MET A 100 18.24 -6.49 23.71
CA MET A 100 18.54 -5.06 23.78
C MET A 100 18.50 -4.40 22.41
N LYS A 101 18.84 -5.10 21.31
CA LYS A 101 18.62 -4.57 19.95
C LYS A 101 17.14 -4.47 19.60
N ASP A 102 16.37 -5.52 19.89
CA ASP A 102 14.92 -5.51 19.71
C ASP A 102 14.24 -4.51 20.66
N ALA A 103 14.68 -4.43 21.91
CA ALA A 103 14.17 -3.54 22.93
C ALA A 103 14.62 -2.11 22.71
N VAL A 104 15.76 -1.81 22.09
CA VAL A 104 16.16 -0.44 21.69
C VAL A 104 15.40 -0.01 20.44
N LYS A 105 15.17 -0.94 19.49
CA LYS A 105 14.26 -0.73 18.36
C LYS A 105 12.82 -0.49 18.86
N ILE A 106 12.37 -1.27 19.83
CA ILE A 106 11.06 -1.16 20.49
C ILE A 106 11.01 0.04 21.44
N LEU A 107 12.09 0.43 22.15
CA LEU A 107 12.13 1.57 23.08
C LEU A 107 12.16 2.91 22.35
N GLY A 108 12.90 2.99 21.23
CA GLY A 108 12.79 4.12 20.30
C GLY A 108 11.38 4.25 19.72
N MET A 109 10.71 3.10 19.52
CA MET A 109 9.29 3.01 19.16
C MET A 109 8.32 2.95 20.37
N LEU A 110 8.74 3.13 21.62
CA LEU A 110 7.82 3.04 22.77
C LEU A 110 7.85 4.30 23.59
N SER A 111 8.99 4.98 23.76
CA SER A 111 8.99 6.19 24.59
C SER A 111 8.28 7.37 23.93
N ILE A 112 8.33 7.47 22.60
CA ILE A 112 7.61 8.51 21.84
C ILE A 112 6.16 8.08 21.60
N TYR A 113 5.92 6.81 21.23
CA TYR A 113 4.57 6.34 20.91
C TYR A 113 3.71 6.02 22.14
N ALA A 114 4.25 5.60 23.29
CA ALA A 114 3.42 5.28 24.45
C ALA A 114 2.87 6.53 25.15
N SER A 115 3.65 7.62 25.25
CA SER A 115 3.14 8.88 25.79
C SER A 115 2.15 9.54 24.84
N ASP A 116 2.42 9.47 23.53
CA ASP A 116 1.53 10.01 22.51
C ASP A 116 0.22 9.20 22.41
N MET A 117 0.29 7.87 22.35
CA MET A 117 -0.87 6.96 22.38
C MET A 117 -1.70 7.14 23.65
N PHE A 118 -1.08 7.29 24.82
CA PHE A 118 -1.81 7.57 26.07
C PHE A 118 -2.52 8.93 26.00
N SER A 119 -1.86 9.96 25.47
CA SER A 119 -2.40 11.32 25.35
C SER A 119 -3.28 11.56 24.11
N THR A 120 -3.55 10.54 23.30
CA THR A 120 -4.36 10.63 22.06
C THR A 120 -5.52 9.67 22.03
N VAL A 121 -5.26 8.40 22.35
CA VAL A 121 -6.22 7.29 22.23
C VAL A 121 -6.80 6.95 23.59
N PHE A 122 -5.93 6.76 24.59
CA PHE A 122 -6.33 6.14 25.86
C PHE A 122 -6.64 7.11 26.98
N GLU A 123 -6.47 8.42 26.78
CA GLU A 123 -6.78 9.46 27.78
C GLU A 123 -8.27 9.44 28.17
N LYS A 124 -9.16 9.23 27.19
CA LYS A 124 -10.61 9.16 27.41
C LYS A 124 -11.12 7.75 27.69
N ASP A 125 -10.72 6.78 26.88
CA ASP A 125 -11.08 5.37 27.05
C ASP A 125 -9.94 4.44 26.62
N PRO A 126 -9.24 3.81 27.57
CA PRO A 126 -8.17 2.85 27.29
C PRO A 126 -8.62 1.60 26.51
N ARG A 127 -9.93 1.36 26.36
CA ARG A 127 -10.51 0.16 25.75
C ARG A 127 -11.15 0.41 24.39
N ASP A 128 -11.04 1.60 23.82
CA ASP A 128 -11.56 1.89 22.48
C ASP A 128 -10.72 1.17 21.41
N GLY A 129 -11.16 -0.04 21.05
CA GLY A 129 -10.48 -0.89 20.09
C GLY A 129 -10.37 -0.27 18.69
N ASN A 130 -11.32 0.58 18.30
CA ASN A 130 -11.29 1.24 17.00
C ASN A 130 -10.25 2.37 16.97
N ALA A 131 -10.19 3.17 18.03
CA ALA A 131 -9.20 4.24 18.16
C ALA A 131 -7.77 3.68 18.28
N GLY A 132 -7.58 2.61 19.06
CA GLY A 132 -6.29 1.93 19.19
C GLY A 132 -5.82 1.27 17.88
N TRP A 133 -6.74 0.67 17.13
CA TRP A 133 -6.45 0.11 15.82
C TRP A 133 -6.06 1.20 14.80
N ARG A 134 -6.77 2.34 14.79
CA ARG A 134 -6.45 3.48 13.92
C ARG A 134 -5.07 4.08 14.25
N TYR A 135 -4.73 4.24 15.53
CA TYR A 135 -3.40 4.71 15.95
C TYR A 135 -2.30 3.78 15.44
N ARG A 136 -2.51 2.46 15.54
CA ARG A 136 -1.56 1.48 15.00
C ARG A 136 -1.34 1.66 13.49
N ARG A 137 -2.42 1.68 12.70
CA ARG A 137 -2.33 1.77 11.24
C ARG A 137 -1.80 3.11 10.73
N THR A 138 -2.26 4.21 11.32
CA THR A 138 -1.90 5.54 10.84
C THR A 138 -0.57 5.99 11.43
N VAL A 139 -0.40 5.94 12.75
CA VAL A 139 0.79 6.49 13.43
C VAL A 139 1.93 5.49 13.53
N LEU A 140 1.67 4.25 13.99
CA LEU A 140 2.76 3.28 14.23
C LEU A 140 3.28 2.65 12.93
N GLU A 141 2.38 2.23 12.03
CA GLU A 141 2.74 1.52 10.80
C GLU A 141 3.21 2.48 9.70
N ASN A 142 2.53 3.62 9.52
CA ASN A 142 2.86 4.58 8.46
C ASN A 142 3.75 5.75 8.91
N GLY A 143 4.11 5.84 10.20
CA GLY A 143 4.98 6.89 10.74
C GLY A 143 4.33 8.28 10.79
N SER A 144 2.99 8.34 10.80
CA SER A 144 2.22 9.59 10.89
C SER A 144 2.31 10.28 12.25
N SER A 145 1.85 11.54 12.34
CA SER A 145 1.75 12.27 13.62
C SER A 145 0.36 12.15 14.26
N LYS A 146 0.26 12.53 15.55
CA LYS A 146 -1.01 12.76 16.28
C LYS A 146 -2.02 13.60 15.50
N ASP A 147 -1.55 14.58 14.73
CA ASP A 147 -2.41 15.46 13.93
C ASP A 147 -2.99 14.75 12.72
N GLU A 148 -2.24 13.84 12.08
CA GLU A 148 -2.73 13.03 10.94
C GLU A 148 -3.82 12.02 11.36
N MET A 149 -3.89 11.63 12.64
CA MET A 149 -5.06 10.89 13.16
C MET A 149 -6.34 11.73 13.15
N GLN A 150 -6.22 13.04 13.28
CA GLN A 150 -7.35 13.97 13.36
C GLN A 150 -7.82 14.45 11.98
N THR A 151 -7.00 14.29 10.93
CA THR A 151 -7.28 14.88 9.60
C THR A 151 -7.73 13.90 8.51
N GLY A 152 -7.81 12.60 8.83
CA GLY A 152 -8.26 11.54 7.92
C GLY A 152 -7.18 11.02 6.97
N LYS A 153 -7.46 9.90 6.29
CA LYS A 153 -6.54 9.29 5.30
C LYS A 153 -6.21 10.26 4.15
N THR A 154 -4.95 10.28 3.72
CA THR A 154 -4.48 11.09 2.59
C THR A 154 -3.83 10.22 1.51
N VAL A 155 -3.85 10.71 0.27
CA VAL A 155 -3.33 10.02 -0.93
C VAL A 155 -2.45 11.00 -1.70
N LYS A 156 -1.46 10.49 -2.42
CA LYS A 156 -0.51 11.31 -3.18
C LYS A 156 -0.99 11.51 -4.61
N LEU A 157 -1.15 12.76 -5.04
CA LEU A 157 -1.37 13.13 -6.43
C LEU A 157 -0.11 12.88 -7.28
N ASN A 158 -0.25 12.78 -8.60
CA ASN A 158 0.91 12.69 -9.52
C ASN A 158 1.84 13.93 -9.47
N THR A 159 1.36 15.04 -8.90
CA THR A 159 2.16 16.24 -8.60
C THR A 159 3.00 16.10 -7.33
N GLY A 160 2.78 15.07 -6.54
CA GLY A 160 3.39 14.83 -5.24
C GLY A 160 2.64 15.44 -4.05
N ALA A 161 1.63 16.28 -4.29
CA ALA A 161 0.79 16.84 -3.23
C ALA A 161 -0.06 15.76 -2.55
N LYS A 162 -0.32 15.91 -1.25
CA LYS A 162 -1.21 15.01 -0.50
C LYS A 162 -2.63 15.57 -0.50
N ILE A 163 -3.61 14.76 -0.91
CA ILE A 163 -5.04 15.08 -0.87
C ILE A 163 -5.76 14.18 0.15
N PRO A 164 -6.58 14.73 1.06
CA PRO A 164 -7.43 13.91 1.92
C PRO A 164 -8.51 13.13 1.14
N GLN A 165 -8.69 11.86 1.50
CA GLN A 165 -9.71 10.99 0.92
C GLN A 165 -11.13 11.40 1.31
N LEU A 166 -11.31 12.08 2.44
CA LEU A 166 -12.58 12.66 2.83
C LEU A 166 -12.50 14.17 2.73
N GLY A 167 -13.24 14.74 1.79
CA GLY A 167 -13.43 16.17 1.67
C GLY A 167 -14.86 16.59 1.99
N PHE A 168 -15.07 17.90 2.03
CA PHE A 168 -16.36 18.51 2.32
C PHE A 168 -16.87 19.25 1.09
N GLY A 169 -17.99 18.77 0.53
CA GLY A 169 -18.64 19.39 -0.62
C GLY A 169 -19.52 20.57 -0.22
N THR A 170 -19.45 21.67 -0.97
CA THR A 170 -20.17 22.92 -0.66
C THR A 170 -21.38 23.21 -1.56
N TRP A 171 -21.67 22.34 -2.54
CA TRP A 171 -22.79 22.50 -3.47
C TRP A 171 -24.17 22.44 -2.79
N GLN A 172 -25.14 23.24 -3.25
CA GLN A 172 -26.53 23.28 -2.75
C GLN A 172 -26.69 23.58 -1.25
N SER A 173 -25.80 24.38 -0.66
CA SER A 173 -26.08 24.99 0.65
C SER A 173 -27.01 26.18 0.43
N ALA A 174 -28.03 26.37 1.27
CA ALA A 174 -28.85 27.56 1.17
C ALA A 174 -28.00 28.81 1.53
N PRO A 175 -28.35 30.00 1.02
CA PRO A 175 -27.66 31.23 1.41
C PRO A 175 -27.59 31.38 2.93
N GLY A 176 -26.39 31.65 3.46
CA GLY A 176 -26.12 31.78 4.89
C GLY A 176 -25.77 30.48 5.63
N GLU A 177 -25.96 29.30 5.02
CA GLU A 177 -25.65 28.03 5.69
C GLU A 177 -24.20 27.57 5.48
N VAL A 178 -23.61 27.86 4.31
CA VAL A 178 -22.34 27.24 3.92
C VAL A 178 -21.17 27.69 4.80
N GLY A 179 -21.13 28.95 5.23
CA GLY A 179 -20.04 29.46 6.08
C GLY A 179 -20.00 28.73 7.43
N THR A 180 -21.17 28.49 8.03
CA THR A 180 -21.28 27.71 9.27
C THR A 180 -20.92 26.24 9.02
N ALA A 181 -21.35 25.65 7.91
CA ALA A 181 -21.06 24.27 7.59
C ALA A 181 -19.56 24.03 7.33
N VAL A 182 -18.87 24.96 6.65
CA VAL A 182 -17.41 24.93 6.46
C VAL A 182 -16.69 25.04 7.80
N TYR A 183 -17.08 25.97 8.67
CA TYR A 183 -16.52 26.07 10.02
C TYR A 183 -16.68 24.77 10.80
N GLU A 184 -17.88 24.18 10.83
CA GLU A 184 -18.15 22.91 11.53
C GLU A 184 -17.36 21.75 10.93
N ALA A 185 -17.17 21.71 9.61
CA ALA A 185 -16.34 20.69 8.95
C ALA A 185 -14.86 20.83 9.36
N LEU A 186 -14.29 22.02 9.30
CA LEU A 186 -12.89 22.25 9.69
C LEU A 186 -12.67 21.95 11.19
N LYS A 187 -13.64 22.32 12.03
CA LYS A 187 -13.66 21.99 13.46
C LYS A 187 -13.79 20.48 13.72
N ALA A 188 -14.52 19.75 12.88
CA ALA A 188 -14.65 18.31 12.98
C ALA A 188 -13.40 17.53 12.53
N GLY A 189 -12.46 18.18 11.83
CA GLY A 189 -11.21 17.57 11.36
C GLY A 189 -11.03 17.53 9.84
N TYR A 190 -12.02 17.99 9.06
CA TYR A 190 -11.87 18.03 7.61
C TYR A 190 -10.71 18.95 7.21
N ARG A 191 -9.91 18.50 6.24
CA ARG A 191 -8.80 19.25 5.64
C ARG A 191 -8.85 19.27 4.12
N HIS A 192 -10.00 18.95 3.53
CA HIS A 192 -10.23 19.04 2.11
C HIS A 192 -11.59 19.70 1.86
N LEU A 193 -11.60 20.85 1.19
CA LEU A 193 -12.81 21.59 0.81
C LEU A 193 -12.98 21.53 -0.71
N ASP A 194 -14.18 21.16 -1.15
CA ASP A 194 -14.56 21.17 -2.56
C ASP A 194 -15.56 22.29 -2.87
N LEU A 195 -15.12 23.22 -3.72
CA LEU A 195 -15.79 24.47 -4.07
C LEU A 195 -15.99 24.54 -5.60
N ALA A 196 -16.78 25.52 -6.06
CA ALA A 196 -16.83 25.89 -7.47
C ALA A 196 -17.47 27.27 -7.63
N ARG A 197 -17.09 27.99 -8.70
CA ARG A 197 -17.68 29.29 -9.06
C ARG A 197 -19.21 29.23 -9.19
N ILE A 198 -19.75 28.22 -9.87
CA ILE A 198 -21.19 28.09 -10.13
C ILE A 198 -22.03 27.91 -8.87
N TYR A 199 -21.42 27.54 -7.73
CA TYR A 199 -22.15 27.41 -6.47
C TYR A 199 -22.53 28.77 -5.89
N GLN A 200 -21.90 29.86 -6.36
CA GLN A 200 -22.22 31.25 -6.01
C GLN A 200 -22.19 31.51 -4.50
N ASN A 201 -21.29 30.84 -3.79
CA ASN A 201 -21.21 30.87 -2.32
C ASN A 201 -19.77 31.04 -1.80
N GLN A 202 -18.81 31.35 -2.68
CA GLN A 202 -17.40 31.50 -2.33
C GLN A 202 -17.15 32.56 -1.24
N PRO A 203 -17.81 33.74 -1.23
CA PRO A 203 -17.64 34.70 -0.14
C PRO A 203 -18.06 34.16 1.22
N GLU A 204 -19.14 33.38 1.30
CA GLU A 204 -19.58 32.76 2.57
C GLU A 204 -18.63 31.66 3.03
N VAL A 205 -18.06 30.90 2.10
CA VAL A 205 -16.99 29.93 2.39
C VAL A 205 -15.77 30.62 2.97
N ALA A 206 -15.37 31.79 2.43
CA ALA A 206 -14.26 32.59 2.94
C ALA A 206 -14.47 32.99 4.40
N GLU A 207 -15.68 33.46 4.76
CA GLU A 207 -16.02 33.79 6.14
C GLU A 207 -15.98 32.55 7.07
N GLY A 208 -16.46 31.40 6.58
CA GLY A 208 -16.37 30.13 7.31
C GLY A 208 -14.91 29.71 7.59
N MET A 209 -14.04 29.82 6.60
CA MET A 209 -12.59 29.54 6.76
C MET A 209 -11.94 30.53 7.72
N LYS A 210 -12.22 31.84 7.58
CA LYS A 210 -11.69 32.88 8.46
C LYS A 210 -12.06 32.64 9.92
N ARG A 211 -13.30 32.25 10.18
CA ARG A 211 -13.74 31.85 11.51
C ARG A 211 -12.99 30.61 12.01
N ALA A 212 -12.82 29.61 11.16
CA ALA A 212 -12.08 28.39 11.53
C ALA A 212 -10.61 28.69 11.88
N TYR A 213 -9.91 29.53 11.11
CA TYR A 213 -8.55 29.96 11.43
C TYR A 213 -8.45 30.68 12.78
N ALA A 214 -9.48 31.42 13.16
CA ALA A 214 -9.51 32.14 14.43
C ALA A 214 -9.83 31.24 15.64
N GLU A 215 -10.70 30.24 15.47
CA GLU A 215 -11.26 29.46 16.57
C GLU A 215 -10.72 28.02 16.68
N VAL A 216 -10.19 27.43 15.60
CA VAL A 216 -9.61 26.08 15.62
C VAL A 216 -8.12 26.21 15.92
N PRO A 217 -7.64 25.76 17.10
CA PRO A 217 -6.25 25.97 17.51
C PRO A 217 -5.26 25.39 16.52
N GLY A 218 -4.32 26.23 16.07
CA GLY A 218 -3.21 25.83 15.21
C GLY A 218 -3.57 25.62 13.73
N LEU A 219 -4.84 25.77 13.33
CA LEU A 219 -5.24 25.61 11.93
C LEU A 219 -4.72 26.76 11.06
N LYS A 220 -3.99 26.41 9.99
CA LYS A 220 -3.46 27.35 9.01
C LYS A 220 -3.96 27.04 7.61
N ARG A 221 -3.70 27.95 6.67
CA ARG A 221 -4.10 27.80 5.26
C ARG A 221 -3.44 26.57 4.63
N GLU A 222 -2.17 26.33 4.91
CA GLU A 222 -1.40 25.20 4.37
C GLU A 222 -1.88 23.83 4.86
N ASP A 223 -2.70 23.77 5.91
CA ASP A 223 -3.28 22.53 6.42
C ASP A 223 -4.53 22.11 5.62
N ILE A 224 -5.11 23.00 4.81
CA ILE A 224 -6.38 22.77 4.12
C ILE A 224 -6.11 22.62 2.62
N PHE A 225 -6.48 21.47 2.05
CA PHE A 225 -6.52 21.23 0.62
C PHE A 225 -7.80 21.84 0.01
N ILE A 226 -7.67 22.89 -0.80
CA ILE A 226 -8.82 23.58 -1.39
C ILE A 226 -8.90 23.33 -2.89
N THR A 227 -10.02 22.75 -3.32
CA THR A 227 -10.37 22.53 -4.72
C THR A 227 -11.41 23.55 -5.17
N SER A 228 -11.20 24.23 -6.30
CA SER A 228 -12.25 24.99 -7.01
C SER A 228 -12.26 24.66 -8.50
N LYS A 229 -13.22 25.21 -9.24
CA LYS A 229 -13.52 24.79 -10.62
C LYS A 229 -13.75 25.96 -11.57
N LEU A 230 -13.10 25.93 -12.72
CA LEU A 230 -13.32 26.80 -13.87
C LEU A 230 -14.71 26.51 -14.45
N TRP A 231 -15.57 27.52 -14.52
CA TRP A 231 -16.93 27.35 -15.03
C TRP A 231 -17.00 27.47 -16.55
N ASN A 232 -18.06 26.93 -17.13
CA ASN A 232 -18.24 26.72 -18.57
C ASN A 232 -18.16 28.00 -19.41
N ILE A 233 -18.43 29.19 -18.84
CA ILE A 233 -18.31 30.48 -19.55
C ILE A 233 -16.88 30.99 -19.70
N ASP A 234 -15.92 30.38 -19.01
CA ASP A 234 -14.53 30.86 -18.91
C ASP A 234 -13.54 29.89 -19.62
N HIS A 235 -14.04 29.05 -20.54
CA HIS A 235 -13.25 28.03 -21.24
C HIS A 235 -12.26 28.57 -22.27
N ARG A 236 -12.49 29.77 -22.81
CA ARG A 236 -11.60 30.36 -23.81
C ARG A 236 -10.27 30.71 -23.16
N PRO A 237 -9.12 30.48 -23.83
CA PRO A 237 -7.81 30.63 -23.21
C PRO A 237 -7.57 31.97 -22.48
N GLN A 238 -8.06 33.08 -23.05
CA GLN A 238 -7.92 34.41 -22.46
C GLN A 238 -8.72 34.61 -21.16
N ASP A 239 -9.73 33.79 -20.90
CA ASP A 239 -10.64 33.92 -19.75
C ASP A 239 -10.22 33.04 -18.56
N VAL A 240 -9.42 32.00 -18.79
CA VAL A 240 -9.01 31.03 -17.75
C VAL A 240 -8.24 31.68 -16.60
N GLY A 241 -7.24 32.50 -16.91
CA GLY A 241 -6.46 33.24 -15.91
C GLY A 241 -7.30 34.22 -15.08
N PRO A 242 -8.04 35.14 -15.73
CA PRO A 242 -8.96 36.06 -15.05
C PRO A 242 -10.02 35.36 -14.18
N ALA A 243 -10.53 34.20 -14.61
CA ALA A 243 -11.50 33.42 -13.83
C ALA A 243 -10.91 32.84 -12.53
N LEU A 244 -9.65 32.39 -12.58
CA LEU A 244 -8.92 31.97 -11.37
C LEU A 244 -8.71 33.17 -10.42
N ASP A 245 -8.32 34.33 -10.95
CA ASP A 245 -8.07 35.53 -10.14
C ASP A 245 -9.33 36.01 -9.41
N GLU A 246 -10.47 35.97 -10.09
CA GLU A 246 -11.76 36.30 -9.49
C GLU A 246 -12.16 35.27 -8.42
N CYS A 247 -11.95 33.97 -8.68
CA CYS A 247 -12.20 32.91 -7.71
C CYS A 247 -11.36 33.09 -6.43
N LEU A 248 -10.06 33.35 -6.57
CA LEU A 248 -9.16 33.62 -5.45
C LEU A 248 -9.57 34.87 -4.66
N LYS A 249 -9.98 35.92 -5.37
CA LYS A 249 -10.47 37.16 -4.74
C LYS A 249 -11.73 36.92 -3.90
N GLU A 250 -12.72 36.20 -4.43
CA GLU A 250 -13.95 35.89 -3.69
C GLU A 250 -13.68 34.99 -2.48
N LEU A 251 -12.75 34.04 -2.61
CA LEU A 251 -12.34 33.15 -1.51
C LEU A 251 -11.38 33.81 -0.51
N GLN A 252 -10.85 35.01 -0.83
CA GLN A 252 -9.81 35.70 -0.07
C GLN A 252 -8.56 34.81 0.13
N LEU A 253 -8.09 34.17 -0.94
CA LEU A 253 -6.94 33.26 -0.96
C LEU A 253 -5.87 33.71 -1.95
N ASP A 254 -4.62 33.35 -1.67
CA ASP A 254 -3.51 33.56 -2.61
C ASP A 254 -3.39 32.41 -3.62
N TYR A 255 -3.83 31.20 -3.24
CA TYR A 255 -3.72 30.00 -4.06
C TYR A 255 -4.81 28.96 -3.79
N LEU A 256 -5.04 28.11 -4.79
CA LEU A 256 -5.78 26.85 -4.71
C LEU A 256 -4.81 25.67 -4.78
N ASP A 257 -5.11 24.60 -4.04
CA ASP A 257 -4.35 23.36 -4.11
C ASP A 257 -4.67 22.60 -5.40
N LEU A 258 -5.92 22.66 -5.85
CA LEU A 258 -6.38 22.05 -7.08
C LEU A 258 -7.40 22.94 -7.81
N TYR A 259 -7.20 23.18 -9.11
CA TYR A 259 -8.15 23.87 -9.97
C TYR A 259 -8.60 22.99 -11.13
N LEU A 260 -9.91 22.74 -11.25
CA LEU A 260 -10.47 21.79 -12.20
C LEU A 260 -11.22 22.50 -13.34
N ILE A 261 -11.14 21.98 -14.57
CA ILE A 261 -12.17 22.27 -15.58
C ILE A 261 -13.48 21.61 -15.12
N HIS A 262 -14.56 22.35 -14.86
CA HIS A 262 -15.76 21.80 -14.22
C HIS A 262 -16.53 20.80 -15.12
N TRP A 263 -16.71 21.14 -16.39
CA TRP A 263 -17.36 20.27 -17.38
C TRP A 263 -16.57 20.31 -18.68
N PRO A 264 -16.58 19.23 -19.49
CA PRO A 264 -16.05 19.26 -20.85
C PRO A 264 -17.02 19.99 -21.82
N VAL A 265 -17.55 21.14 -21.40
CA VAL A 265 -18.57 21.90 -22.15
C VAL A 265 -18.32 23.39 -21.95
N ALA A 266 -18.12 24.11 -23.05
CA ALA A 266 -18.00 25.57 -23.02
C ALA A 266 -19.34 26.24 -23.35
N PHE A 267 -19.60 27.38 -22.70
CA PHE A 267 -20.76 28.23 -22.94
C PHE A 267 -20.34 29.56 -23.55
N LYS A 268 -21.20 30.14 -24.40
CA LYS A 268 -20.92 31.46 -24.98
C LYS A 268 -21.00 32.53 -23.90
N GLN A 269 -20.01 33.40 -23.86
CA GLN A 269 -20.07 34.56 -22.96
C GLN A 269 -21.16 35.53 -23.41
N ASN A 270 -22.05 35.87 -22.47
CA ASN A 270 -23.04 36.93 -22.61
C ASN A 270 -23.06 37.73 -21.29
N GLY A 271 -22.20 38.73 -21.15
CA GLY A 271 -22.17 39.59 -19.96
C GLY A 271 -21.91 38.88 -18.63
N ARG A 272 -21.06 37.83 -18.63
CA ARG A 272 -20.78 36.94 -17.48
C ARG A 272 -21.98 36.20 -16.87
N VAL A 273 -23.09 36.09 -17.61
CA VAL A 273 -24.23 35.24 -17.20
C VAL A 273 -23.76 33.78 -17.12
N LEU A 274 -23.84 33.16 -15.94
CA LEU A 274 -23.32 31.81 -15.69
C LEU A 274 -24.07 30.71 -16.48
N MET A 275 -25.32 30.94 -16.86
CA MET A 275 -26.14 30.02 -17.64
C MET A 275 -26.76 30.76 -18.83
N PRO A 276 -25.95 31.10 -19.85
CA PRO A 276 -26.40 31.89 -20.99
C PRO A 276 -27.37 31.05 -21.83
N LYS A 277 -28.56 31.57 -22.08
CA LYS A 277 -29.60 30.86 -22.83
C LYS A 277 -29.52 31.19 -24.31
N LYS A 278 -29.57 30.15 -25.16
CA LYS A 278 -29.78 30.29 -26.61
C LYS A 278 -31.25 30.59 -26.92
N ASN A 279 -32.14 29.95 -26.15
CA ASN A 279 -33.59 30.13 -26.14
C ASN A 279 -34.13 29.71 -24.77
N ASP A 280 -35.44 29.78 -24.55
CA ASP A 280 -36.06 29.49 -23.24
C ASP A 280 -35.69 28.13 -22.64
N ASN A 281 -35.39 27.15 -23.51
CA ASN A 281 -35.19 25.75 -23.12
C ASN A 281 -33.74 25.27 -23.23
N GLU A 282 -32.83 26.01 -23.87
CA GLU A 282 -31.47 25.56 -24.17
C GLU A 282 -30.39 26.56 -23.75
N ILE A 283 -29.28 26.04 -23.21
CA ILE A 283 -28.05 26.82 -23.02
C ILE A 283 -27.35 27.08 -24.36
N ASP A 284 -26.75 28.27 -24.49
CA ASP A 284 -25.91 28.63 -25.63
C ASP A 284 -24.49 28.08 -25.46
N LEU A 285 -24.24 26.96 -26.15
CA LEU A 285 -22.95 26.28 -26.13
C LEU A 285 -21.95 26.98 -27.05
N ASP A 286 -20.70 27.08 -26.60
CA ASP A 286 -19.58 27.55 -27.40
C ASP A 286 -18.83 26.36 -27.99
N MET A 287 -19.11 26.05 -29.26
CA MET A 287 -18.48 24.92 -29.96
C MET A 287 -17.18 25.31 -30.66
N ASP A 288 -16.75 26.58 -30.57
CA ASP A 288 -15.56 27.09 -31.26
C ASP A 288 -14.28 26.93 -30.42
N VAL A 289 -14.42 26.60 -29.13
CA VAL A 289 -13.29 26.32 -28.22
C VAL A 289 -13.21 24.84 -27.92
N SER A 290 -12.03 24.24 -28.15
CA SER A 290 -11.82 22.82 -27.85
C SER A 290 -11.40 22.58 -26.40
N LEU A 291 -11.62 21.35 -25.91
CA LEU A 291 -11.12 20.92 -24.60
C LEU A 291 -9.58 21.05 -24.49
N VAL A 292 -8.88 20.86 -25.61
CA VAL A 292 -7.42 20.98 -25.69
C VAL A 292 -6.99 22.44 -25.51
N ASP A 293 -7.73 23.40 -26.07
CA ASP A 293 -7.42 24.83 -25.92
C ASP A 293 -7.56 25.26 -24.46
N THR A 294 -8.67 24.87 -23.81
CA THR A 294 -8.88 25.12 -22.38
C THR A 294 -7.81 24.42 -21.53
N TRP A 295 -7.48 23.15 -21.83
CA TRP A 295 -6.45 22.43 -21.08
C TRP A 295 -5.07 23.07 -21.20
N LYS A 296 -4.65 23.50 -22.39
CA LYS A 296 -3.42 24.26 -22.58
C LYS A 296 -3.41 25.53 -21.74
N ALA A 297 -4.51 26.29 -21.74
CA ALA A 297 -4.62 27.49 -20.91
C ALA A 297 -4.55 27.19 -19.40
N MET A 298 -5.12 26.06 -18.95
CA MET A 298 -4.98 25.60 -17.56
C MET A 298 -3.53 25.26 -17.20
N LEU A 299 -2.75 24.71 -18.14
CA LEU A 299 -1.33 24.38 -17.92
C LEU A 299 -0.45 25.63 -17.78
N GLU A 300 -0.82 26.74 -18.42
CA GLU A 300 -0.13 28.03 -18.33
C GLU A 300 -0.44 28.81 -17.05
N LEU A 301 -1.35 28.33 -16.20
CA LEU A 301 -1.68 28.99 -14.93
C LEU A 301 -0.46 29.01 -13.99
N PRO A 302 -0.21 30.13 -13.28
CA PRO A 302 0.90 30.22 -12.34
C PRO A 302 0.75 29.19 -11.20
N LYS A 303 1.80 28.39 -10.97
CA LYS A 303 1.86 27.45 -9.83
C LYS A 303 1.78 28.13 -8.47
N SER A 304 2.04 29.44 -8.41
CA SER A 304 1.81 30.25 -7.21
C SER A 304 0.33 30.42 -6.88
N LYS A 305 -0.57 30.36 -7.88
CA LYS A 305 -2.02 30.55 -7.75
C LYS A 305 -2.81 29.23 -7.83
N ALA A 306 -2.35 28.27 -8.63
CA ALA A 306 -2.94 26.93 -8.70
C ALA A 306 -1.83 25.87 -8.63
N LYS A 307 -1.72 25.18 -7.48
CA LYS A 307 -0.63 24.20 -7.24
C LYS A 307 -0.72 23.01 -8.19
N ALA A 308 -1.93 22.48 -8.37
CA ALA A 308 -2.27 21.45 -9.33
C ALA A 308 -3.48 21.85 -10.19
N VAL A 309 -3.55 21.28 -11.39
CA VAL A 309 -4.70 21.43 -12.29
C VAL A 309 -5.22 20.06 -12.69
N GLY A 310 -6.53 19.97 -12.88
CA GLY A 310 -7.22 18.74 -13.25
C GLY A 310 -8.50 19.00 -14.01
N VAL A 311 -9.35 17.98 -14.08
CA VAL A 311 -10.62 18.03 -14.81
C VAL A 311 -11.75 17.46 -13.97
N SER A 312 -12.98 17.70 -14.41
CA SER A 312 -14.19 17.15 -13.81
C SER A 312 -15.15 16.77 -14.94
N ASN A 313 -15.80 15.61 -14.79
CA ASN A 313 -16.73 15.05 -15.77
C ASN A 313 -16.09 14.63 -17.10
N PHE A 314 -14.80 14.28 -17.12
CA PHE A 314 -14.12 13.82 -18.33
C PHE A 314 -14.18 12.30 -18.45
N THR A 315 -14.53 11.81 -19.63
CA THR A 315 -14.45 10.37 -19.98
C THR A 315 -13.00 9.97 -20.32
N VAL A 316 -12.76 8.66 -20.46
CA VAL A 316 -11.44 8.14 -20.88
C VAL A 316 -10.98 8.78 -22.19
N GLU A 317 -11.88 8.89 -23.16
CA GLU A 317 -11.59 9.48 -24.47
C GLU A 317 -11.14 10.95 -24.32
N MET A 318 -11.80 11.71 -23.42
CA MET A 318 -11.49 13.13 -23.20
C MET A 318 -10.15 13.30 -22.52
N LEU A 319 -9.86 12.45 -21.52
CA LEU A 319 -8.55 12.39 -20.88
C LEU A 319 -7.46 12.05 -21.90
N GLU A 320 -7.66 11.03 -22.73
CA GLU A 320 -6.71 10.65 -23.78
C GLU A 320 -6.44 11.77 -24.76
N ALA A 321 -7.47 12.49 -25.20
CA ALA A 321 -7.33 13.57 -26.15
C ALA A 321 -6.47 14.71 -25.61
N ILE A 322 -6.74 15.19 -24.38
CA ILE A 322 -5.97 16.29 -23.78
C ILE A 322 -4.54 15.85 -23.44
N ILE A 323 -4.34 14.60 -23.00
CA ILE A 323 -3.01 14.04 -22.70
C ILE A 323 -2.20 13.90 -23.98
N LYS A 324 -2.78 13.35 -25.05
CA LYS A 324 -2.10 13.19 -26.34
C LYS A 324 -1.71 14.52 -26.96
N ALA A 325 -2.56 15.54 -26.81
CA ALA A 325 -2.32 16.86 -27.39
C ALA A 325 -1.27 17.69 -26.63
N THR A 326 -1.04 17.42 -25.34
CA THR A 326 -0.18 18.25 -24.47
C THR A 326 0.99 17.51 -23.84
N GLY A 327 0.94 16.18 -23.77
CA GLY A 327 1.88 15.35 -23.03
C GLY A 327 1.71 15.41 -21.50
N VAL A 328 0.74 16.17 -20.98
CA VAL A 328 0.57 16.39 -19.54
C VAL A 328 -0.69 15.70 -19.03
N THR A 329 -0.51 14.84 -18.03
CA THR A 329 -1.59 14.14 -17.33
C THR A 329 -2.26 15.03 -16.29
N PRO A 330 -3.61 15.13 -16.25
CA PRO A 330 -4.33 15.83 -15.20
C PRO A 330 -4.00 15.28 -13.80
N ALA A 331 -3.94 16.15 -12.79
CA ALA A 331 -3.68 15.69 -11.42
C ALA A 331 -4.85 14.89 -10.83
N ALA A 332 -6.08 15.25 -11.23
CA ALA A 332 -7.30 14.61 -10.78
C ALA A 332 -8.40 14.67 -11.84
N ASN A 333 -9.35 13.73 -11.76
CA ASN A 333 -10.64 13.76 -12.43
C ASN A 333 -11.76 13.60 -11.40
N GLN A 334 -12.58 14.64 -11.22
CA GLN A 334 -13.74 14.60 -10.33
C GLN A 334 -14.98 14.15 -11.10
N VAL A 335 -15.65 13.08 -10.68
CA VAL A 335 -16.79 12.49 -11.42
C VAL A 335 -17.90 12.01 -10.50
N GLU A 336 -19.12 11.90 -11.05
CA GLU A 336 -20.23 11.24 -10.36
C GLU A 336 -19.86 9.78 -10.19
N ARG A 337 -19.75 9.36 -8.93
CA ARG A 337 -19.41 7.99 -8.59
C ARG A 337 -20.11 7.56 -7.31
N HIS A 338 -20.77 6.42 -7.40
CA HIS A 338 -21.53 5.78 -6.33
C HIS A 338 -21.88 4.35 -6.76
N PRO A 339 -22.44 3.48 -5.89
CA PRO A 339 -22.73 2.09 -6.25
C PRO A 339 -23.54 1.88 -7.55
N LEU A 340 -24.42 2.81 -7.94
CA LEU A 340 -25.15 2.76 -9.23
C LEU A 340 -24.33 3.17 -10.46
N ILE A 341 -23.19 3.84 -10.30
CA ILE A 341 -22.26 4.26 -11.36
C ILE A 341 -20.83 4.06 -10.82
N PRO A 342 -20.34 2.81 -10.79
CA PRO A 342 -18.97 2.53 -10.35
C PRO A 342 -17.92 2.95 -11.37
N ASP A 343 -18.29 2.93 -12.67
CA ASP A 343 -17.47 3.31 -13.84
C ASP A 343 -16.05 2.70 -13.83
N LEU A 344 -15.98 1.37 -13.74
CA LEU A 344 -14.72 0.63 -13.57
C LEU A 344 -13.68 0.93 -14.66
N ARG A 345 -14.14 1.13 -15.92
CA ARG A 345 -13.26 1.48 -17.04
C ARG A 345 -12.54 2.81 -16.80
N LEU A 346 -13.27 3.83 -16.33
CA LEU A 346 -12.67 5.12 -16.00
C LEU A 346 -11.73 5.01 -14.80
N MET A 347 -12.12 4.25 -13.76
CA MET A 347 -11.29 4.07 -12.56
C MET A 347 -9.95 3.40 -12.90
N GLU A 348 -9.98 2.32 -13.68
CA GLU A 348 -8.78 1.61 -14.10
C GLU A 348 -7.87 2.49 -14.95
N TYR A 349 -8.43 3.22 -15.92
CA TYR A 349 -7.66 4.16 -16.73
C TYR A 349 -7.00 5.25 -15.88
N CYS A 350 -7.76 5.87 -14.97
CA CYS A 350 -7.24 6.88 -14.06
C CYS A 350 -6.10 6.33 -13.20
N ALA A 351 -6.25 5.15 -12.62
CA ALA A 351 -5.21 4.49 -11.83
C ALA A 351 -3.93 4.25 -12.66
N GLN A 352 -4.06 3.70 -13.87
CA GLN A 352 -2.93 3.46 -14.77
C GLN A 352 -2.17 4.74 -15.17
N LYS A 353 -2.88 5.87 -15.27
CA LYS A 353 -2.29 7.17 -15.59
C LYS A 353 -1.83 7.96 -14.35
N GLY A 354 -2.11 7.48 -13.15
CA GLY A 354 -1.89 8.23 -11.90
C GLY A 354 -2.76 9.49 -11.80
N ILE A 355 -3.98 9.45 -12.35
CA ILE A 355 -4.99 10.50 -12.21
C ILE A 355 -5.81 10.20 -10.96
N HIS A 356 -5.80 11.09 -9.99
CA HIS A 356 -6.60 10.91 -8.77
C HIS A 356 -8.09 11.04 -9.05
N VAL A 357 -8.93 10.17 -8.49
CA VAL A 357 -10.39 10.28 -8.65
C VAL A 357 -11.02 10.86 -7.40
N THR A 358 -11.88 11.86 -7.59
CA THR A 358 -12.76 12.38 -6.53
C THR A 358 -14.22 12.09 -6.89
N ALA A 359 -14.90 11.33 -6.04
CA ALA A 359 -16.31 10.98 -6.18
C ALA A 359 -17.21 12.11 -5.63
N TYR A 360 -18.00 12.72 -6.53
CA TYR A 360 -19.10 13.60 -6.14
C TYR A 360 -20.44 12.86 -6.24
N SER A 361 -21.49 13.41 -5.59
CA SER A 361 -22.83 12.79 -5.52
C SER A 361 -22.82 11.35 -4.99
N ALA A 362 -21.91 11.02 -4.07
CA ALA A 362 -21.75 9.65 -3.56
C ALA A 362 -23.05 9.01 -3.02
N PHE A 363 -23.95 9.81 -2.46
CA PHE A 363 -25.26 9.35 -1.96
C PHE A 363 -26.35 9.31 -3.04
N GLY A 364 -26.02 9.50 -4.32
CA GLY A 364 -26.95 9.82 -5.40
C GLY A 364 -27.32 11.31 -5.41
N ASN A 365 -28.37 11.65 -6.15
CA ASN A 365 -28.89 13.01 -6.23
C ASN A 365 -30.43 13.03 -6.09
N ASN A 366 -30.94 13.81 -5.14
CA ASN A 366 -32.37 13.94 -4.86
C ASN A 366 -33.08 14.95 -5.78
N THR A 367 -32.37 15.69 -6.65
CA THR A 367 -32.98 16.67 -7.56
C THR A 367 -33.93 16.06 -8.58
N VAL A 368 -33.86 14.74 -8.78
CA VAL A 368 -34.72 13.98 -9.70
C VAL A 368 -35.85 13.21 -8.99
N GLY A 369 -36.11 13.50 -7.70
CA GLY A 369 -37.18 12.85 -6.93
C GLY A 369 -36.87 11.42 -6.49
N GLU A 370 -35.63 10.98 -6.64
CA GLU A 370 -35.18 9.63 -6.34
C GLU A 370 -34.69 9.49 -4.89
N PRO A 371 -34.87 8.32 -4.26
CA PRO A 371 -34.34 8.07 -2.93
C PRO A 371 -32.80 8.08 -2.95
N LEU A 372 -32.20 8.70 -1.93
CA LEU A 372 -30.75 8.66 -1.74
C LEU A 372 -30.29 7.22 -1.46
N LEU A 373 -29.08 6.88 -1.88
CA LEU A 373 -28.50 5.55 -1.69
C LEU A 373 -28.32 5.16 -0.22
N ILE A 374 -28.19 6.14 0.69
CA ILE A 374 -28.20 5.90 2.14
C ILE A 374 -29.51 5.26 2.64
N THR A 375 -30.58 5.27 1.83
CA THR A 375 -31.86 4.65 2.17
C THR A 375 -32.00 3.22 1.65
N HIS A 376 -31.06 2.75 0.82
CA HIS A 376 -31.11 1.43 0.19
C HIS A 376 -31.03 0.29 1.22
N PRO A 377 -31.85 -0.77 1.13
CA PRO A 377 -31.92 -1.83 2.14
C PRO A 377 -30.57 -2.50 2.45
N GLU A 378 -29.80 -2.84 1.42
CA GLU A 378 -28.48 -3.45 1.61
C GLU A 378 -27.49 -2.51 2.33
N ILE A 379 -27.53 -1.20 2.04
CA ILE A 379 -26.67 -0.22 2.72
C ILE A 379 -27.06 -0.12 4.20
N LYS A 380 -28.36 -0.10 4.52
CA LYS A 380 -28.83 -0.09 5.91
C LYS A 380 -28.42 -1.35 6.66
N LYS A 381 -28.57 -2.52 6.04
CA LYS A 381 -28.18 -3.81 6.63
C LYS A 381 -26.69 -3.86 6.97
N ILE A 382 -25.83 -3.37 6.08
CA ILE A 382 -24.37 -3.28 6.35
C ILE A 382 -24.10 -2.26 7.46
N ALA A 383 -24.78 -1.11 7.45
CA ALA A 383 -24.61 -0.09 8.48
C ALA A 383 -25.01 -0.60 9.87
N GLU A 384 -26.12 -1.35 9.98
CA GLU A 384 -26.57 -2.02 11.20
C GLU A 384 -25.56 -3.06 11.68
N LYS A 385 -25.08 -3.93 10.78
CA LYS A 385 -24.02 -4.91 11.07
C LYS A 385 -22.76 -4.26 11.66
N LEU A 386 -22.40 -3.06 11.18
CA LEU A 386 -21.18 -2.35 11.58
C LEU A 386 -21.39 -1.31 12.70
N GLY A 387 -22.62 -1.11 13.17
CA GLY A 387 -22.93 -0.11 14.20
C GLY A 387 -22.60 1.34 13.78
N VAL A 388 -22.82 1.67 12.51
CA VAL A 388 -22.54 3.00 11.92
C VAL A 388 -23.71 3.52 11.11
N THR A 389 -23.60 4.74 10.56
CA THR A 389 -24.65 5.28 9.69
C THR A 389 -24.52 4.75 8.26
N PRO A 390 -25.62 4.66 7.49
CA PRO A 390 -25.57 4.35 6.06
C PRO A 390 -24.64 5.28 5.25
N ALA A 391 -24.45 6.53 5.69
CA ALA A 391 -23.52 7.45 5.06
C ALA A 391 -22.07 6.98 5.19
N ASN A 392 -21.66 6.47 6.36
CA ASN A 392 -20.32 5.93 6.58
C ASN A 392 -20.01 4.76 5.62
N VAL A 393 -21.00 3.89 5.37
CA VAL A 393 -20.87 2.76 4.43
C VAL A 393 -20.56 3.23 3.01
N ILE A 394 -21.33 4.20 2.51
CA ILE A 394 -21.13 4.72 1.15
C ILE A 394 -19.83 5.54 1.05
N ILE A 395 -19.48 6.31 2.08
CA ILE A 395 -18.20 7.04 2.14
C ILE A 395 -17.03 6.05 2.03
N ALA A 396 -17.02 4.98 2.85
CA ALA A 396 -15.97 3.97 2.82
C ALA A 396 -15.88 3.25 1.47
N TRP A 397 -17.02 2.89 0.88
CA TRP A 397 -17.04 2.32 -0.48
C TRP A 397 -16.49 3.30 -1.53
N SER A 398 -16.80 4.59 -1.39
CA SER A 398 -16.34 5.62 -2.33
C SER A 398 -14.83 5.84 -2.27
N GLN A 399 -14.20 5.55 -1.14
CA GLN A 399 -12.76 5.67 -0.90
C GLN A 399 -11.94 4.44 -1.35
N LEU A 400 -12.61 3.35 -1.78
CA LEU A 400 -11.93 2.19 -2.37
C LEU A 400 -11.14 2.60 -3.61
N GLY A 401 -9.91 2.09 -3.73
CA GLY A 401 -8.98 2.48 -4.80
C GLY A 401 -8.24 3.78 -4.54
N GLU A 402 -8.10 4.19 -3.27
CA GLU A 402 -7.44 5.44 -2.87
C GLU A 402 -8.14 6.71 -3.40
N HIS A 403 -9.43 6.61 -3.72
CA HIS A 403 -10.20 7.74 -4.21
C HIS A 403 -10.60 8.70 -3.07
N SER A 404 -10.87 9.96 -3.42
CA SER A 404 -11.51 10.91 -2.51
C SER A 404 -13.04 10.88 -2.67
N VAL A 405 -13.75 11.25 -1.62
CA VAL A 405 -15.20 11.49 -1.62
C VAL A 405 -15.51 12.80 -0.92
N ILE A 406 -16.47 13.55 -1.46
CA ILE A 406 -16.79 14.91 -1.02
C ILE A 406 -18.28 15.06 -0.65
N PRO A 407 -18.78 14.33 0.37
CA PRO A 407 -20.17 14.44 0.77
C PRO A 407 -20.48 15.86 1.26
N LYS A 408 -21.67 16.35 0.90
CA LYS A 408 -22.19 17.63 1.38
C LYS A 408 -23.10 17.41 2.59
N SER A 409 -22.99 18.30 3.58
CA SER A 409 -23.96 18.41 4.68
C SER A 409 -23.93 19.81 5.26
N VAL A 410 -25.09 20.33 5.68
CA VAL A 410 -25.20 21.56 6.49
C VAL A 410 -25.56 21.24 7.95
N THR A 411 -25.79 19.97 8.27
CA THR A 411 -26.17 19.52 9.61
C THR A 411 -24.92 19.15 10.42
N PRO A 412 -24.58 19.85 11.52
CA PRO A 412 -23.32 19.65 12.24
C PRO A 412 -23.10 18.23 12.77
N SER A 413 -24.16 17.55 13.25
CA SER A 413 -24.06 16.15 13.67
C SER A 413 -23.65 15.22 12.53
N ARG A 414 -24.30 15.34 11.35
CA ARG A 414 -23.94 14.56 10.16
C ARG A 414 -22.53 14.87 9.67
N ILE A 415 -22.09 16.13 9.75
CA ILE A 415 -20.71 16.52 9.37
C ILE A 415 -19.69 15.73 10.22
N ARG A 416 -19.89 15.71 11.54
CA ARG A 416 -19.04 14.95 12.48
C ARG A 416 -19.15 13.45 12.27
N ASP A 417 -20.37 12.91 12.13
CA ASP A 417 -20.59 11.48 11.96
C ASP A 417 -19.96 10.95 10.65
N ASN A 418 -20.05 11.73 9.56
CA ASN A 418 -19.42 11.39 8.28
C ASN A 418 -17.89 11.30 8.37
N PHE A 419 -17.27 11.94 9.37
CA PHE A 419 -15.83 11.88 9.60
C PHE A 419 -15.36 10.55 10.19
N LYS A 420 -16.29 9.70 10.66
CA LYS A 420 -15.97 8.35 11.14
C LYS A 420 -15.57 7.45 9.97
N GLU A 421 -14.30 7.07 9.94
CA GLU A 421 -13.78 6.07 9.02
C GLU A 421 -14.20 4.66 9.45
N ILE A 422 -14.53 3.81 8.48
CA ILE A 422 -14.82 2.39 8.68
C ILE A 422 -14.12 1.56 7.61
N GLU A 423 -13.94 0.27 7.88
CA GLU A 423 -13.50 -0.69 6.88
C GLU A 423 -14.68 -1.58 6.45
N LEU A 424 -14.77 -1.85 5.16
CA LEU A 424 -15.76 -2.76 4.60
C LEU A 424 -15.10 -4.12 4.36
N SER A 425 -15.78 -5.20 4.75
CA SER A 425 -15.31 -6.54 4.38
C SER A 425 -15.52 -6.80 2.88
N GLN A 426 -14.82 -7.78 2.32
CA GLN A 426 -15.00 -8.15 0.91
C GLN A 426 -16.43 -8.62 0.59
N GLU A 427 -17.14 -9.18 1.57
CA GLU A 427 -18.54 -9.55 1.44
C GLU A 427 -19.44 -8.31 1.36
N ASP A 428 -19.17 -7.31 2.20
CA ASP A 428 -19.93 -6.05 2.19
C ASP A 428 -19.70 -5.29 0.87
N ILE A 429 -18.45 -5.25 0.38
CA ILE A 429 -18.12 -4.63 -0.91
C ILE A 429 -18.87 -5.31 -2.05
N LYS A 430 -18.84 -6.66 -2.13
CA LYS A 430 -19.60 -7.42 -3.13
C LYS A 430 -21.11 -7.16 -3.07
N ALA A 431 -21.67 -7.02 -1.87
CA ALA A 431 -23.08 -6.72 -1.68
C ALA A 431 -23.43 -5.31 -2.18
N ILE A 432 -22.56 -4.33 -1.94
CA ILE A 432 -22.73 -2.95 -2.44
C ILE A 432 -22.58 -2.90 -3.96
N ASP A 433 -21.58 -3.56 -4.53
CA ASP A 433 -21.34 -3.60 -5.97
C ASP A 433 -22.51 -4.24 -6.74
N ALA A 434 -23.23 -5.17 -6.11
CA ALA A 434 -24.42 -5.78 -6.68
C ALA A 434 -25.59 -4.78 -6.90
N ILE A 435 -25.59 -3.63 -6.22
CA ILE A 435 -26.55 -2.54 -6.45
C ILE A 435 -26.37 -1.96 -7.85
N GLY A 436 -25.14 -1.92 -8.36
CA GLY A 436 -24.78 -1.36 -9.66
C GLY A 436 -25.23 -2.18 -10.88
N LYS A 437 -25.92 -3.31 -10.69
CA LYS A 437 -26.48 -4.13 -11.80
C LYS A 437 -27.48 -3.38 -12.67
N THR A 438 -28.10 -2.33 -12.13
CA THR A 438 -28.98 -1.42 -12.87
C THR A 438 -28.37 -0.01 -12.81
N PRO A 439 -27.51 0.35 -13.77
CA PRO A 439 -26.77 1.60 -13.70
C PRO A 439 -27.70 2.81 -13.78
N LYS A 440 -27.37 3.89 -13.06
CA LYS A 440 -28.16 5.13 -13.11
C LYS A 440 -27.31 6.36 -12.85
N ARG A 441 -27.14 7.18 -13.89
CA ARG A 441 -26.50 8.50 -13.79
C ARG A 441 -27.54 9.58 -13.49
N TYR A 442 -27.24 10.41 -12.51
CA TYR A 442 -28.07 11.53 -12.05
C TYR A 442 -27.69 12.86 -12.72
N ASN A 443 -26.42 13.07 -13.03
CA ASN A 443 -25.91 14.32 -13.60
C ASN A 443 -25.72 14.16 -15.11
N VAL A 444 -26.83 14.26 -15.83
CA VAL A 444 -26.88 14.22 -17.29
C VAL A 444 -27.35 15.60 -17.78
N PRO A 445 -26.44 16.48 -18.26
CA PRO A 445 -26.79 17.86 -18.56
C PRO A 445 -27.86 18.04 -19.65
N TYR A 446 -28.04 17.06 -20.52
CA TYR A 446 -29.12 17.03 -21.50
C TYR A 446 -30.51 16.99 -20.85
N SER A 447 -30.63 16.54 -19.60
CA SER A 447 -31.89 16.50 -18.84
C SER A 447 -32.12 17.71 -17.94
N TYR A 448 -31.23 18.71 -17.96
CA TYR A 448 -31.39 19.92 -17.17
C TYR A 448 -32.42 20.88 -17.77
N ASN A 449 -32.82 21.89 -16.99
CA ASN A 449 -33.64 22.98 -17.47
C ASN A 449 -32.98 24.33 -17.11
N PRO A 450 -32.51 25.12 -18.10
CA PRO A 450 -32.44 24.81 -19.53
C PRO A 450 -31.47 23.64 -19.84
N LYS A 451 -31.78 22.86 -20.88
CA LYS A 451 -30.97 21.69 -21.26
C LYS A 451 -29.68 22.09 -21.94
N TRP A 452 -28.64 21.27 -21.77
CA TRP A 452 -27.40 21.41 -22.53
C TRP A 452 -27.48 20.43 -23.69
N ASN A 453 -27.58 20.91 -24.92
CA ASN A 453 -27.75 20.07 -26.10
C ASN A 453 -26.42 19.40 -26.51
N ILE A 454 -25.91 18.51 -25.65
CA ILE A 454 -24.60 17.85 -25.80
C ILE A 454 -24.64 16.43 -25.23
N ASN A 455 -23.98 15.49 -25.92
CA ASN A 455 -23.80 14.09 -25.51
C ASN A 455 -22.40 13.91 -24.90
N ILE A 456 -22.34 13.68 -23.59
CA ILE A 456 -21.08 13.50 -22.84
C ILE A 456 -20.84 12.03 -22.52
N TRP A 457 -21.90 11.31 -22.12
CA TRP A 457 -21.80 10.00 -21.50
C TRP A 457 -22.29 8.86 -22.40
N ASN A 458 -22.95 9.19 -23.52
CA ASN A 458 -23.80 8.27 -24.28
C ASN A 458 -24.90 7.63 -23.42
N ASP A 459 -25.44 8.40 -22.46
CA ASP A 459 -26.60 7.97 -21.66
C ASP A 459 -27.86 7.95 -22.53
N GLU A 460 -28.82 7.08 -22.23
CA GLU A 460 -30.08 6.99 -22.99
C GLU A 460 -30.82 8.33 -23.05
N LYS A 461 -30.66 9.17 -22.01
CA LYS A 461 -31.24 10.51 -21.97
C LYS A 461 -30.62 11.45 -23.01
N GLU A 462 -29.38 11.21 -23.43
CA GLU A 462 -28.62 12.06 -24.37
C GLU A 462 -28.84 11.70 -25.85
N VAL A 463 -29.68 10.70 -26.16
CA VAL A 463 -29.93 10.24 -27.55
C VAL A 463 -30.37 11.36 -28.50
N GLY A 464 -31.07 12.38 -27.99
CA GLY A 464 -31.51 13.53 -28.79
C GLY A 464 -30.47 14.66 -28.93
N ALA A 465 -29.29 14.53 -28.32
CA ALA A 465 -28.27 15.57 -28.37
C ALA A 465 -27.62 15.66 -29.75
N THR A 466 -27.46 16.89 -30.25
CA THR A 466 -26.85 17.15 -31.56
C THR A 466 -25.38 17.54 -31.48
N GLN A 467 -24.86 17.85 -30.30
CA GLN A 467 -23.45 18.19 -30.08
C GLN A 467 -22.76 17.10 -29.27
N THR A 468 -21.43 17.08 -29.34
CA THR A 468 -20.56 16.25 -28.50
C THR A 468 -19.32 17.07 -28.15
N PRO A 469 -18.65 16.80 -27.00
CA PRO A 469 -17.37 17.43 -26.67
C PRO A 469 -16.26 17.17 -27.72
N PHE A 470 -16.46 16.22 -28.64
CA PHE A 470 -15.56 15.91 -29.75
C PHE A 470 -16.18 16.25 -31.11
N PRO A 471 -15.79 17.33 -31.77
CA PRO A 471 -16.39 17.71 -33.05
C PRO A 471 -16.03 16.77 -34.23
N ASP A 472 -15.03 15.88 -34.11
CA ASP A 472 -14.57 15.00 -35.21
C ASP A 472 -14.97 13.52 -34.99
N PRO A 473 -15.89 12.96 -35.81
CA PRO A 473 -16.25 11.54 -35.81
C PRO A 473 -15.05 10.61 -36.02
N MET A 474 -14.00 11.05 -36.71
CA MET A 474 -12.83 10.22 -37.06
C MET A 474 -11.90 9.95 -35.86
N GLN A 475 -12.01 10.74 -34.79
CA GLN A 475 -11.34 10.46 -33.52
C GLN A 475 -12.12 9.45 -32.66
N ARG A 476 -13.46 9.43 -32.77
CA ARG A 476 -14.34 8.48 -32.06
C ARG A 476 -14.04 7.03 -32.43
N ASP A 477 -13.92 6.75 -33.73
CA ASP A 477 -13.70 5.39 -34.24
C ASP A 477 -12.26 4.88 -34.01
N LYS A 478 -11.28 5.78 -33.94
CA LYS A 478 -9.88 5.41 -33.65
C LYS A 478 -9.67 5.05 -32.18
N VAL A 479 -10.40 5.65 -31.24
CA VAL A 479 -10.26 5.34 -29.82
C VAL A 479 -10.97 4.03 -29.44
N LEU A 480 -12.15 3.77 -30.01
CA LEU A 480 -12.89 2.51 -29.81
C LEU A 480 -12.12 1.27 -30.33
N MET A 481 -11.24 1.43 -31.32
CA MET A 481 -10.46 0.33 -31.92
C MET A 481 -9.17 -0.04 -31.16
N ILE A 482 -8.74 0.73 -30.15
CA ILE A 482 -7.43 0.55 -29.49
C ILE A 482 -7.51 -0.26 -28.17
N TYR A 483 -8.71 -0.61 -27.71
CA TYR A 483 -8.88 -1.47 -26.52
C TYR A 483 -9.32 -2.89 -26.91
N PRO A 484 -8.39 -3.84 -27.15
CA PRO A 484 -8.70 -5.23 -26.89
C PRO A 484 -8.90 -5.40 -25.38
N PHE A 485 -9.96 -6.10 -24.98
CA PHE A 485 -10.20 -6.56 -23.61
C PHE A 485 -8.89 -7.05 -22.98
N LEU A 486 -8.35 -6.32 -22.00
CA LEU A 486 -7.21 -6.77 -21.21
C LEU A 486 -7.72 -7.74 -20.12
N PRO A 487 -7.12 -8.94 -19.97
CA PRO A 487 -7.38 -9.80 -18.83
C PRO A 487 -6.75 -9.22 -17.56
N PRO A 488 -7.20 -9.65 -16.36
CA PRO A 488 -6.78 -9.04 -15.09
C PRO A 488 -5.27 -9.19 -14.83
N ILE A 489 -4.66 -8.11 -14.35
CA ILE A 489 -3.24 -8.02 -13.99
C ILE A 489 -3.01 -8.68 -12.63
N SER A 490 -2.13 -9.68 -12.59
CA SER A 490 -1.54 -10.24 -11.39
C SER A 490 -0.29 -9.45 -10.95
N GLU A 491 -0.21 -9.25 -9.63
CA GLU A 491 0.95 -9.00 -8.75
C GLU A 491 2.27 -8.47 -9.35
N ARG A 492 2.64 -7.23 -9.01
CA ARG A 492 4.03 -6.78 -8.95
C ARG A 492 4.30 -5.93 -7.70
N ASP A 493 5.30 -6.35 -6.94
CA ASP A 493 5.83 -5.77 -5.70
C ASP A 493 6.91 -4.70 -6.00
N PRO A 494 6.81 -3.47 -5.46
CA PRO A 494 7.77 -2.40 -5.67
C PRO A 494 8.62 -2.10 -4.41
N PHE A 495 9.64 -2.91 -4.12
CA PHE A 495 10.70 -2.52 -3.17
C PHE A 495 12.09 -2.77 -3.76
N GLN A 496 12.68 -1.72 -4.34
CA GLN A 496 14.12 -1.65 -4.56
C GLN A 496 14.67 -0.29 -4.10
N SER A 497 15.77 -0.38 -3.36
CA SER A 497 16.77 0.64 -3.00
C SER A 497 16.48 1.56 -1.79
N LEU A 498 17.16 1.29 -0.67
CA LEU A 498 17.78 2.28 0.25
C LEU A 498 18.93 1.59 1.01
N GLU A 499 20.10 2.22 1.05
CA GLU A 499 21.34 1.71 1.68
C GLU A 499 21.37 1.94 3.21
N PRO A 500 21.99 1.06 4.02
CA PRO A 500 22.16 1.29 5.47
C PRO A 500 23.52 1.89 5.88
N ILE A 501 23.42 2.79 6.87
CA ILE A 501 24.50 3.51 7.57
C ILE A 501 25.24 2.60 8.57
N VAL A 502 26.56 2.79 8.69
CA VAL A 502 27.50 2.05 9.55
C VAL A 502 27.50 2.57 11.00
N ILE A 503 27.56 1.67 11.98
CA ILE A 503 27.85 1.97 13.41
C ILE A 503 29.05 1.08 13.85
N PRO A 504 30.01 1.56 14.68
CA PRO A 504 31.31 0.91 14.91
C PRO A 504 31.29 -0.35 15.78
N ASP A 505 32.31 -1.18 15.54
CA ASP A 505 32.49 -2.58 15.93
C ASP A 505 32.61 -2.91 17.44
N PHE A 506 32.00 -4.04 17.83
CA PHE A 506 32.55 -4.98 18.82
C PHE A 506 32.55 -6.38 18.20
N VAL A 507 33.74 -6.98 18.03
CA VAL A 507 33.88 -8.31 17.39
C VAL A 507 34.03 -9.39 18.46
N LEU A 508 33.01 -10.24 18.62
CA LEU A 508 33.08 -11.48 19.41
C LEU A 508 33.32 -12.66 18.47
N ARG A 509 34.40 -13.44 18.67
CA ARG A 509 34.83 -14.54 17.78
C ARG A 509 34.55 -15.91 18.41
N ILE A 510 33.78 -16.78 17.72
CA ILE A 510 33.48 -18.15 18.15
C ILE A 510 34.20 -19.15 17.23
N SER A 511 34.95 -20.12 17.80
CA SER A 511 35.76 -21.12 17.08
C SER A 511 35.05 -22.47 16.99
N VAL A 512 34.65 -22.88 15.79
CA VAL A 512 33.88 -24.13 15.56
C VAL A 512 34.80 -25.32 15.24
N HIS A 513 36.06 -25.07 14.85
CA HIS A 513 36.92 -26.08 14.25
C HIS A 513 37.49 -27.10 15.25
N GLY A 514 37.90 -26.65 16.44
CA GLY A 514 38.54 -27.52 17.43
C GLY A 514 37.58 -28.51 18.10
N ALA A 515 36.30 -28.15 18.27
CA ALA A 515 35.29 -29.01 18.91
C ALA A 515 35.01 -30.29 18.10
N ILE A 516 35.08 -30.18 16.77
CA ILE A 516 34.73 -31.27 15.83
C ILE A 516 35.88 -32.28 15.70
N GLU A 517 37.14 -31.85 15.62
CA GLU A 517 38.29 -32.78 15.47
C GLU A 517 38.51 -33.68 16.69
N GLN A 518 38.27 -33.19 17.90
CA GLN A 518 38.53 -33.93 19.13
C GLN A 518 37.45 -34.99 19.44
N GLU A 519 36.21 -34.74 19.04
CA GLU A 519 35.09 -35.69 19.11
C GLU A 519 35.16 -36.74 17.98
N LEU A 520 35.61 -36.35 16.77
CA LEU A 520 35.89 -37.28 15.66
C LEU A 520 37.02 -38.27 15.99
N HIS A 521 38.03 -37.88 16.76
CA HIS A 521 39.10 -38.78 17.21
C HIS A 521 38.69 -39.78 18.30
N ARG A 522 37.55 -39.56 18.97
CA ARG A 522 36.97 -40.49 19.97
C ARG A 522 35.84 -41.37 19.40
N ALA A 523 35.32 -41.04 18.22
CA ALA A 523 34.35 -41.87 17.53
C ALA A 523 35.01 -43.13 16.94
N PRO A 524 34.39 -44.31 17.03
CA PRO A 524 34.89 -45.50 16.34
C PRO A 524 34.94 -45.20 14.83
N ARG A 525 36.12 -45.38 14.21
CA ARG A 525 36.30 -45.26 12.75
C ARG A 525 35.42 -46.31 12.07
N ILE A 526 34.26 -45.90 11.57
CA ILE A 526 33.49 -46.70 10.62
C ILE A 526 33.93 -46.24 9.23
N ALA A 527 34.96 -46.91 8.73
CA ALA A 527 35.29 -46.87 7.32
C ALA A 527 34.38 -47.85 6.60
N GLU A 528 33.38 -47.34 5.88
CA GLU A 528 32.79 -48.07 4.76
C GLU A 528 32.81 -47.17 3.53
N PRO A 529 33.35 -47.62 2.39
CA PRO A 529 33.29 -46.87 1.15
C PRO A 529 31.85 -46.90 0.61
N LEU A 530 31.34 -45.73 0.20
CA LEU A 530 30.06 -45.64 -0.50
C LEU A 530 30.08 -46.49 -1.78
N PRO A 531 28.98 -47.19 -2.13
CA PRO A 531 28.92 -47.98 -3.35
C PRO A 531 29.00 -47.08 -4.59
N ARG A 532 29.89 -47.43 -5.52
CA ARG A 532 29.94 -46.82 -6.86
C ARG A 532 28.67 -47.19 -7.62
N GLY A 533 27.68 -46.29 -7.71
CA GLY A 533 26.51 -46.52 -8.56
C GLY A 533 25.22 -45.71 -8.36
N GLY A 534 25.19 -44.61 -7.60
CA GLY A 534 23.95 -43.83 -7.36
C GLY A 534 23.78 -42.59 -8.25
N LYS A 535 22.58 -42.35 -8.80
CA LYS A 535 22.23 -41.14 -9.58
C LYS A 535 22.34 -39.86 -8.73
N LEU A 536 23.01 -38.83 -9.27
CA LEU A 536 23.18 -37.48 -8.68
C LEU A 536 21.83 -36.83 -8.30
N ARG A 537 21.72 -36.33 -7.06
CA ARG A 537 20.64 -35.42 -6.62
C ARG A 537 21.15 -33.98 -6.53
N TYR A 538 20.31 -33.02 -6.87
CA TYR A 538 20.61 -31.59 -6.92
C TYR A 538 19.76 -30.84 -5.89
N TYR A 539 20.36 -29.88 -5.15
CA TYR A 539 19.66 -28.99 -4.23
C TYR A 539 19.58 -27.58 -4.81
N VAL A 540 18.44 -26.91 -4.60
CA VAL A 540 18.17 -25.54 -5.06
C VAL A 540 18.31 -24.58 -3.88
N VAL A 541 19.24 -23.62 -3.95
CA VAL A 541 19.40 -22.55 -2.95
C VAL A 541 19.16 -21.19 -3.62
N ARG A 542 18.37 -20.33 -2.96
CA ARG A 542 18.07 -18.96 -3.43
C ARG A 542 19.35 -18.11 -3.41
N ARG A 543 19.64 -17.38 -4.49
CA ARG A 543 20.78 -16.44 -4.56
C ARG A 543 20.55 -15.29 -3.58
N GLY A 544 21.50 -15.06 -2.67
CA GLY A 544 21.47 -13.95 -1.70
C GLY A 544 21.31 -14.37 -0.23
N SER A 545 21.14 -15.67 0.07
CA SER A 545 21.23 -16.13 1.46
C SER A 545 22.67 -16.02 1.95
N GLY A 546 22.88 -15.49 3.16
CA GLY A 546 24.19 -15.47 3.82
C GLY A 546 24.82 -16.86 3.95
N LEU A 547 24.03 -17.92 3.75
CA LEU A 547 24.44 -19.32 3.71
C LEU A 547 25.49 -19.61 2.63
N LEU A 548 25.39 -19.04 1.41
CA LEU A 548 26.37 -19.29 0.34
C LEU A 548 27.75 -18.70 0.68
N ASP A 549 27.76 -17.50 1.26
CA ASP A 549 28.98 -16.83 1.72
C ASP A 549 29.57 -17.52 2.96
N LEU A 550 28.71 -18.03 3.85
CA LEU A 550 29.09 -18.83 5.02
C LEU A 550 29.73 -20.17 4.63
N LEU A 551 29.13 -20.90 3.69
CA LEU A 551 29.65 -22.19 3.20
C LEU A 551 31.01 -22.01 2.53
N ARG A 552 31.18 -20.94 1.75
CA ARG A 552 32.46 -20.59 1.11
C ARG A 552 33.53 -20.21 2.14
N ARG A 553 33.18 -19.42 3.16
CA ARG A 553 34.12 -18.92 4.18
C ARG A 553 34.56 -19.97 5.20
N VAL A 554 33.65 -20.85 5.62
CA VAL A 554 33.89 -21.83 6.70
C VAL A 554 34.46 -23.14 6.16
N PHE A 555 33.98 -23.61 5.01
CA PHE A 555 34.32 -24.93 4.48
C PHE A 555 35.17 -24.90 3.21
N GLY A 556 35.46 -23.71 2.66
CA GLY A 556 36.34 -23.55 1.49
C GLY A 556 35.74 -24.08 0.17
N LEU A 557 34.43 -24.30 0.11
CA LEU A 557 33.75 -24.87 -1.05
C LEU A 557 33.52 -23.79 -2.12
N GLU A 558 34.04 -24.01 -3.34
CA GLU A 558 33.69 -23.21 -4.52
C GLU A 558 32.53 -23.87 -5.28
N VAL A 559 31.41 -23.16 -5.41
CA VAL A 559 30.25 -23.63 -6.17
C VAL A 559 30.43 -23.25 -7.64
N GLN A 560 30.65 -24.23 -8.53
CA GLN A 560 30.53 -24.00 -9.97
C GLN A 560 29.04 -23.92 -10.36
N ALA A 561 28.58 -22.72 -10.70
CA ALA A 561 27.23 -22.50 -11.21
C ALA A 561 27.09 -23.05 -12.65
N GLY A 562 26.65 -24.30 -12.78
CA GLY A 562 26.23 -24.87 -14.05
C GLY A 562 24.79 -24.45 -14.40
N LEU A 563 24.63 -23.66 -15.46
CA LEU A 563 23.32 -23.28 -16.02
C LEU A 563 22.63 -24.50 -16.66
N ARG A 564 21.40 -24.81 -16.23
CA ARG A 564 20.45 -25.58 -17.05
C ARG A 564 19.01 -25.08 -16.86
N GLY A 565 18.38 -24.71 -17.98
CA GLY A 565 16.93 -24.71 -18.19
C GLY A 565 16.25 -23.34 -18.06
N GLN A 566 15.78 -22.80 -19.19
CA GLN A 566 14.89 -21.64 -19.28
C GLN A 566 13.52 -21.95 -18.65
N GLY A 567 13.08 -21.06 -17.78
CA GLY A 567 11.74 -20.98 -17.19
C GLY A 567 11.71 -19.74 -16.28
N ASP A 568 10.78 -18.81 -16.55
CA ASP A 568 10.70 -17.47 -15.96
C ASP A 568 10.28 -17.50 -14.48
N ASP A 569 11.18 -17.84 -13.55
CA ASP A 569 11.08 -17.50 -12.12
C ASP A 569 12.39 -17.76 -11.33
N GLY A 570 13.36 -16.86 -11.46
CA GLY A 570 14.46 -16.74 -10.49
C GLY A 570 15.60 -17.77 -10.67
N THR A 571 16.81 -17.25 -10.87
CA THR A 571 18.03 -18.03 -11.12
C THR A 571 18.38 -18.94 -9.93
N ARG A 572 18.23 -20.26 -10.10
CA ARG A 572 18.54 -21.29 -9.09
C ARG A 572 20.01 -21.74 -9.21
N ALA A 573 20.74 -21.79 -8.10
CA ALA A 573 22.08 -22.40 -8.05
C ALA A 573 21.96 -23.88 -7.71
N VAL A 574 22.69 -24.72 -8.44
CA VAL A 574 22.70 -26.18 -8.28
C VAL A 574 24.02 -26.59 -7.62
N VAL A 575 23.97 -27.19 -6.43
CA VAL A 575 25.16 -27.65 -5.69
C VAL A 575 25.37 -29.16 -5.94
N ARG A 576 26.61 -29.57 -6.27
CA ARG A 576 27.02 -30.99 -6.46
C ARG A 576 27.37 -31.66 -5.13
N GLU A 577 27.65 -32.96 -5.21
CA GLU A 577 27.86 -34.03 -4.20
C GLU A 577 28.60 -33.71 -2.87
N GLU A 578 29.08 -32.49 -2.62
CA GLU A 578 29.70 -32.10 -1.33
C GLU A 578 28.67 -31.80 -0.20
N ALA A 579 27.38 -31.62 -0.52
CA ALA A 579 26.33 -31.45 0.50
C ALA A 579 26.11 -32.71 1.37
N LEU A 580 26.49 -33.89 0.88
CA LEU A 580 26.44 -35.12 1.65
C LEU A 580 27.47 -35.09 2.80
N GLU A 581 28.62 -34.44 2.61
CA GLU A 581 29.62 -34.24 3.67
C GLU A 581 29.11 -33.27 4.75
N VAL A 582 28.36 -32.23 4.38
CA VAL A 582 27.72 -31.31 5.33
C VAL A 582 26.66 -32.04 6.14
N MET A 583 25.84 -32.90 5.51
CA MET A 583 24.82 -33.69 6.21
C MET A 583 25.42 -34.82 7.07
N VAL A 584 26.51 -35.47 6.63
CA VAL A 584 27.26 -36.44 7.43
C VAL A 584 27.93 -35.77 8.63
N ARG A 585 28.46 -34.55 8.47
CA ARG A 585 29.02 -33.75 9.58
C ARG A 585 27.94 -33.20 10.51
N ALA A 586 26.77 -32.82 9.99
CA ALA A 586 25.60 -32.41 10.78
C ALA A 586 25.05 -33.58 11.62
N ARG A 587 25.05 -34.80 11.07
CA ARG A 587 24.76 -36.04 11.81
C ARG A 587 25.76 -36.26 12.94
N SER A 588 27.06 -36.10 12.70
CA SER A 588 28.08 -36.21 13.76
C SER A 588 27.88 -35.17 14.86
N ILE A 589 27.46 -33.95 14.51
CA ILE A 589 27.13 -32.89 15.48
C ILE A 589 25.86 -33.26 16.27
N TRP A 590 24.81 -33.77 15.62
CA TRP A 590 23.58 -34.22 16.29
C TRP A 590 23.81 -35.41 17.23
N GLU A 591 24.50 -36.45 16.77
CA GLU A 591 24.79 -37.65 17.58
C GLU A 591 25.69 -37.30 18.78
N CYS A 592 26.62 -36.36 18.63
CA CYS A 592 27.47 -35.84 19.70
C CYS A 592 26.68 -34.98 20.72
N LEU A 593 25.74 -34.16 20.26
CA LEU A 593 24.94 -33.27 21.12
C LEU A 593 23.83 -33.99 21.90
N PHE A 594 23.28 -35.08 21.35
CA PHE A 594 22.07 -35.72 21.90
C PHE A 594 22.23 -37.21 22.24
N GLY A 595 23.39 -37.82 21.99
CA GLY A 595 23.72 -39.19 22.41
C GLY A 595 22.86 -40.30 21.77
N ARG A 596 22.13 -40.00 20.70
CA ARG A 596 21.24 -40.94 20.00
C ARG A 596 21.58 -41.02 18.52
N ARG A 597 21.79 -42.24 18.03
CA ARG A 597 21.95 -42.54 16.59
C ARG A 597 20.64 -42.28 15.85
N ILE A 598 20.70 -41.52 14.77
CA ILE A 598 19.60 -41.48 13.79
C ILE A 598 19.91 -42.58 12.77
N PRO A 599 19.12 -43.65 12.66
CA PRO A 599 19.31 -44.64 11.61
C PRO A 599 18.95 -44.04 10.25
N PHE A 600 19.76 -44.32 9.23
CA PHE A 600 19.28 -44.20 7.85
C PHE A 600 18.24 -45.31 7.62
N PRO A 601 17.12 -45.04 6.93
CA PRO A 601 16.34 -46.13 6.38
C PRO A 601 17.22 -46.85 5.35
N MET A 602 17.51 -48.11 5.62
CA MET A 602 18.00 -49.05 4.60
C MET A 602 16.93 -49.08 3.51
N VAL A 603 17.31 -48.75 2.27
CA VAL A 603 16.46 -49.05 1.12
C VAL A 603 16.47 -50.56 1.01
N GLU A 604 15.37 -51.21 1.40
CA GLU A 604 15.16 -52.61 1.03
C GLU A 604 15.08 -52.68 -0.49
N GLU A 605 15.88 -53.55 -1.08
CA GLU A 605 15.79 -53.91 -2.50
C GLU A 605 14.46 -54.63 -2.75
N GLY A 606 13.42 -53.84 -3.07
CA GLY A 606 12.20 -54.36 -3.68
C GLY A 606 12.46 -54.69 -5.14
N GLN A 607 12.64 -55.97 -5.43
CA GLN A 607 12.53 -56.53 -6.78
C GLN A 607 11.14 -56.24 -7.34
N GLY A 608 11.08 -56.18 -8.68
CA GLY A 608 9.95 -55.62 -9.42
C GLY A 608 8.64 -56.40 -9.40
N GLU A 609 7.75 -55.85 -10.23
CA GLU A 609 6.50 -56.39 -10.78
C GLU A 609 5.20 -56.16 -9.99
N ASP A 610 4.33 -55.42 -10.69
CA ASP A 610 2.88 -55.55 -10.81
C ASP A 610 2.00 -55.62 -9.55
N GLY A 611 1.19 -54.57 -9.36
CA GLY A 611 0.03 -54.64 -8.47
C GLY A 611 -0.65 -53.30 -8.25
N ALA A 612 -1.91 -53.24 -8.65
CA ALA A 612 -2.76 -52.06 -8.70
C ALA A 612 -3.41 -51.63 -7.36
N PHE A 613 -3.95 -50.40 -7.38
CA PHE A 613 -5.01 -49.80 -6.53
C PHE A 613 -4.70 -49.32 -5.09
N GLY A 614 -4.90 -48.00 -4.90
CA GLY A 614 -6.02 -47.45 -4.10
C GLY A 614 -5.74 -47.06 -2.64
N GLY A 615 -5.90 -45.77 -2.33
CA GLY A 615 -5.96 -45.22 -0.97
C GLY A 615 -5.65 -43.73 -0.92
#